data_AF-J9ACX4-F1
#
_entry.id   AF-J9ACX4-F1
#
_cell.length_a   1.000
_cell.length_b   1.000
_cell.length_c   1.000
_cell.angle_alpha   90.00
_cell.angle_beta   90.00
_cell.angle_gamma   90.00
#
_symmetry.space_group_name_H-M   'P 1'
#
loop_
_entity.id
_entity.type
_entity.pdbx_description
1 polymer ?
#
loop_
_entity_poly.entity_id
_entity_poly.type
_entity_poly.pdbx_seq_one_letter_code
_entity_poly.pdbx_strand_id
1 'polypeptide(L)'
;MNDFEFVYSDCDTHAAELAELYTYSELDDWTLNMRAYRDFVESRKLNHKWSKLTESQQKDVLLSLLEELERIEPNVRLNAARSILYILQ
;
A
#
# COMPACT_ATOMS: atom_id res chain seq x y z
N MET A 1 -6.34 -40.17 29.34
CA MET A 1 -5.28 -39.58 28.52
C MET A 1 -5.85 -39.45 27.13
N ASN A 2 -6.44 -38.29 26.80
CA ASN A 2 -6.84 -38.00 25.43
C ASN A 2 -5.65 -37.29 24.80
N ASP A 3 -4.92 -38.00 23.93
CA ASP A 3 -3.97 -37.37 23.04
C ASP A 3 -4.74 -36.37 22.18
N PHE A 4 -4.35 -35.10 22.28
CA PHE A 4 -4.74 -34.12 21.27
C PHE A 4 -4.02 -34.52 19.98
N GLU A 5 -4.76 -35.09 19.05
CA GLU A 5 -4.27 -35.36 17.71
C GLU A 5 -4.09 -34.01 16.99
N PHE A 6 -2.90 -33.41 17.14
CA PHE A 6 -2.54 -32.20 16.41
C PHE A 6 -2.35 -32.59 14.94
N VAL A 7 -3.38 -32.35 14.14
CA VAL A 7 -3.31 -32.46 12.69
C VAL A 7 -2.51 -31.25 12.18
N TYR A 8 -1.24 -31.45 11.82
CA TYR A 8 -0.39 -30.48 11.13
C TYR A 8 -0.79 -30.38 9.65
N SER A 9 -2.05 -30.04 9.36
CA SER A 9 -2.52 -29.90 7.96
C SER A 9 -2.31 -28.50 7.37
N ASP A 10 -1.76 -27.54 8.12
CA ASP A 10 -1.62 -26.15 7.67
C ASP A 10 -0.21 -25.75 7.20
N CYS A 11 0.83 -26.56 7.45
CA CYS A 11 2.22 -26.11 7.25
C CYS A 11 2.84 -26.29 5.86
N ASP A 12 2.25 -27.02 4.91
CA ASP A 12 2.90 -27.29 3.61
C ASP A 12 1.97 -27.07 2.41
N THR A 13 0.99 -26.18 2.52
CA THR A 13 0.23 -25.78 1.32
C THR A 13 1.02 -24.71 0.57
N HIS A 14 1.13 -24.84 -0.75
CA HIS A 14 1.76 -23.80 -1.57
C HIS A 14 1.16 -22.40 -1.33
N ALA A 15 -0.13 -22.33 -0.96
CA ALA A 15 -0.77 -21.07 -0.59
C ALA A 15 -0.27 -20.50 0.75
N ALA A 16 -0.02 -21.34 1.75
CA ALA A 16 0.57 -20.93 3.04
C ALA A 16 2.02 -20.45 2.85
N GLU A 17 2.84 -21.22 2.13
CA GLU A 17 4.22 -20.81 1.81
C GLU A 17 4.28 -19.48 1.04
N LEU A 18 3.37 -19.29 0.07
CA LEU A 18 3.24 -18.03 -0.66
C LEU A 18 2.79 -16.89 0.25
N ALA A 19 1.81 -17.13 1.13
CA ALA A 19 1.33 -16.12 2.07
C ALA A 19 2.44 -15.68 3.04
N GLU A 20 3.21 -16.62 3.60
CA GLU A 20 4.38 -16.34 4.42
C GLU A 20 5.39 -15.47 3.66
N LEU A 21 5.71 -15.84 2.41
CA LEU A 21 6.63 -15.06 1.56
C LEU A 21 6.16 -13.60 1.37
N TYR A 22 4.86 -13.39 1.11
CA TYR A 22 4.30 -12.04 0.95
C TYR A 22 4.26 -11.27 2.28
N THR A 23 3.95 -11.92 3.41
CA THR A 23 3.99 -11.28 4.73
C THR A 23 5.39 -10.74 5.06
N TYR A 24 6.44 -11.43 4.62
CA TYR A 24 7.81 -10.97 4.86
C TYR A 24 8.19 -9.71 4.06
N SER A 25 7.58 -9.44 2.90
CA SER A 25 7.84 -8.23 2.12
C SER A 25 6.85 -7.08 2.38
N GLU A 26 5.69 -7.38 2.99
CA GLU A 26 4.58 -6.44 3.15
C GLU A 26 4.98 -5.14 3.86
N LEU A 27 5.82 -5.22 4.90
CA LEU A 27 6.25 -4.04 5.65
C LEU A 27 7.12 -3.10 4.82
N ASP A 28 8.03 -3.65 4.02
CA ASP A 28 8.92 -2.88 3.17
C ASP A 28 8.13 -2.24 2.02
N ASP A 29 7.24 -3.01 1.40
CA ASP A 29 6.35 -2.54 0.33
C ASP A 29 5.41 -1.43 0.84
N TRP A 30 4.80 -1.63 2.01
CA TRP A 30 3.99 -0.61 2.68
C TRP A 30 4.79 0.65 2.97
N THR A 31 6.03 0.51 3.45
CA THR A 31 6.91 1.65 3.75
C THR A 31 7.24 2.45 2.48
N LEU A 32 7.46 1.78 1.35
CA LEU A 32 7.67 2.44 0.06
C LEU A 32 6.42 3.20 -0.39
N ASN A 33 5.24 2.59 -0.25
CA ASN A 33 3.95 3.20 -0.58
C ASN A 33 3.69 4.46 0.27
N MET A 34 3.88 4.34 1.59
CA MET A 34 3.73 5.44 2.53
C MET A 34 4.68 6.60 2.22
N ARG A 35 5.96 6.31 1.91
CA ARG A 35 6.94 7.34 1.54
C ARG A 35 6.53 8.08 0.27
N ALA A 36 6.12 7.36 -0.77
CA ALA A 36 5.64 7.97 -2.02
C ALA A 36 4.45 8.92 -1.77
N TYR A 37 3.47 8.48 -0.97
CA TYR A 37 2.32 9.31 -0.63
C TYR A 37 2.73 10.55 0.18
N ARG A 38 3.61 10.39 1.18
CA ARG A 38 4.13 11.52 1.97
C ARG A 38 4.80 12.55 1.09
N ASP A 39 5.73 12.13 0.23
CA ASP A 39 6.48 13.05 -0.64
C ASP A 39 5.53 13.78 -1.60
N PHE A 40 4.50 13.10 -2.10
CA PHE A 40 3.43 13.71 -2.90
C PHE A 40 2.66 14.79 -2.11
N VAL A 41 2.20 14.47 -0.90
CA VAL A 41 1.46 15.38 -0.01
C VAL A 41 2.29 16.60 0.37
N GLU A 42 3.58 16.41 0.68
CA GLU A 42 4.53 17.48 0.97
C GLU A 42 4.73 18.41 -0.24
N SER A 43 4.87 17.85 -1.45
CA SER A 43 4.98 18.64 -2.68
C SER A 43 3.75 19.52 -2.95
N ARG A 44 2.57 19.06 -2.51
CA ARG A 44 1.27 19.75 -2.65
C ARG A 44 0.96 20.67 -1.46
N LYS A 45 1.85 20.75 -0.45
CA LYS A 45 1.67 21.51 0.80
C LYS A 45 0.39 21.14 1.56
N LEU A 46 -0.01 19.87 1.47
CA LEU A 46 -1.14 19.35 2.22
C LEU A 46 -0.65 18.98 3.63
N ASN A 47 -1.07 19.74 4.64
CA ASN A 47 -0.58 19.59 6.02
C ASN A 47 -1.31 18.51 6.83
N HIS A 48 -2.13 17.67 6.19
CA HIS A 48 -3.02 16.73 6.86
C HIS A 48 -2.86 15.32 6.31
N LYS A 49 -2.98 14.33 7.21
CA LYS A 49 -3.07 12.92 6.85
C LYS A 49 -4.31 12.68 6.01
N TRP A 50 -4.27 11.68 5.11
CA TRP A 50 -5.40 11.28 4.26
C TRP A 50 -6.75 11.21 4.99
N SER A 51 -6.77 10.58 6.18
CA SER A 51 -7.98 10.40 7.00
C SER A 51 -8.55 11.68 7.61
N LYS A 52 -7.80 12.80 7.58
CA LYS A 52 -8.24 14.11 8.07
C LYS A 52 -8.64 15.07 6.95
N LEU A 53 -8.51 14.64 5.69
CA LEU A 53 -8.93 15.42 4.53
C LEU A 53 -10.45 15.39 4.39
N THR A 54 -11.04 16.48 3.92
CA THR A 54 -12.45 16.50 3.51
C THR A 54 -12.64 15.67 2.25
N GLU A 55 -13.87 15.24 1.96
CA GLU A 55 -14.17 14.48 0.74
C GLU A 55 -13.74 15.23 -0.54
N SER A 56 -13.88 16.55 -0.56
CA SER A 56 -13.39 17.38 -1.67
C SER A 56 -11.87 17.30 -1.82
N GLN A 57 -11.14 17.44 -0.71
CA GLN A 57 -9.68 17.35 -0.72
C GLN A 57 -9.18 15.95 -1.11
N GLN A 58 -9.89 14.90 -0.68
CA GLN A 58 -9.59 13.52 -1.07
C GLN A 58 -9.79 13.32 -2.57
N LYS A 59 -10.87 13.86 -3.16
CA LYS A 59 -11.11 13.83 -4.60
C LYS A 59 -10.02 14.59 -5.36
N ASP A 60 -9.63 15.78 -4.90
CA ASP A 60 -8.57 16.57 -5.54
C ASP A 60 -7.22 15.84 -5.53
N VAL A 61 -6.88 15.18 -4.40
CA VAL A 61 -5.69 14.34 -4.28
C VAL A 61 -5.73 13.16 -5.24
N LEU A 62 -6.86 12.44 -5.32
CA LEU A 62 -6.99 11.30 -6.23
C LEU A 62 -6.90 11.72 -7.69
N LEU A 63 -7.57 12.81 -8.07
CA LEU A 63 -7.51 13.34 -9.43
C LEU A 63 -6.08 13.73 -9.80
N SER A 64 -5.38 14.41 -8.88
CA SER A 64 -3.97 14.78 -9.08
C SER A 64 -3.08 13.54 -9.22
N LEU A 65 -3.32 12.47 -8.46
CA LEU A 65 -2.55 11.22 -8.58
C LEU A 65 -2.84 10.50 -9.91
N LEU A 66 -4.08 10.55 -10.41
CA LEU A 66 -4.44 10.03 -11.72
C LEU A 66 -3.73 10.80 -12.84
N GLU A 67 -3.61 12.13 -12.74
CA GLU A 67 -2.81 12.93 -13.68
C GLU A 67 -1.32 12.54 -13.66
N GLU A 68 -0.75 12.27 -12.48
CA GLU A 68 0.65 11.81 -12.36
C GLU A 68 0.86 10.41 -12.98
N LEU A 69 -0.17 9.55 -13.02
CA LEU A 69 -0.13 8.26 -13.70
C LEU A 69 -0.07 8.39 -15.23
N GLU A 70 -0.49 9.51 -15.80
CA GLU A 70 -0.45 9.75 -17.24
C GLU A 70 0.90 10.34 -17.71
N ARG A 71 1.81 10.66 -16.78
CA ARG A 71 3.10 11.27 -17.12
C ARG A 71 4.05 10.32 -17.85
N ILE A 72 4.93 10.89 -18.65
CA ILE A 72 5.89 10.14 -19.48
C ILE A 72 6.97 9.48 -18.60
N GLU A 73 7.34 10.14 -17.50
CA GLU A 73 8.38 9.71 -16.58
C GLU A 73 7.95 8.46 -15.78
N PRO A 74 8.65 7.32 -15.92
CA PRO A 74 8.23 6.08 -15.27
C PRO A 74 8.27 6.14 -13.74
N ASN A 75 9.24 6.88 -13.18
CA ASN A 75 9.36 7.05 -11.73
C ASN A 75 8.18 7.83 -11.14
N VAL A 76 7.65 8.80 -11.90
CA VAL A 76 6.50 9.60 -11.46
C VAL A 76 5.25 8.74 -11.43
N ARG A 77 5.00 7.98 -12.51
CA ARG A 77 3.89 7.01 -12.54
C ARG A 77 4.00 5.97 -11.43
N LEU A 78 5.20 5.44 -11.18
CA LEU A 78 5.42 4.44 -10.13
C LEU A 78 5.11 5.02 -8.75
N ASN A 79 5.56 6.24 -8.46
CA ASN A 79 5.28 6.90 -7.18
C ASN A 79 3.79 7.26 -7.04
N ALA A 80 3.11 7.63 -8.12
CA ALA A 80 1.67 7.83 -8.13
C ALA A 80 0.91 6.54 -7.83
N ALA A 81 1.27 5.42 -8.49
CA ALA A 81 0.69 4.11 -8.22
C ALA A 81 0.90 3.66 -6.77
N ARG A 82 2.12 3.81 -6.24
CA ARG A 82 2.46 3.54 -4.83
C ARG A 82 1.64 4.37 -3.85
N SER A 83 1.42 5.64 -4.18
CA SER A 83 0.61 6.54 -3.35
C SER A 83 -0.86 6.12 -3.33
N ILE A 84 -1.40 5.66 -4.46
CA ILE A 84 -2.75 5.11 -4.55
C ILE A 84 -2.85 3.79 -3.77
N LEU A 85 -1.85 2.91 -3.90
CA LEU A 85 -1.79 1.67 -3.11
C LEU A 85 -1.81 1.95 -1.61
N TYR A 86 -1.04 2.93 -1.13
CA TYR A 86 -1.07 3.35 0.27
C TYR A 86 -2.46 3.80 0.75
N ILE A 87 -3.24 4.46 -0.12
CA ILE A 87 -4.60 4.93 0.23
C ILE A 87 -5.59 3.75 0.34
N LEU A 88 -5.37 2.68 -0.42
CA LEU A 88 -6.24 1.50 -0.46
C LEU A 88 -5.90 0.44 0.61
N GLN A 89 -4.68 0.48 1.14
CA GLN A 89 -4.20 -0.37 2.25
C GLN A 89 -4.77 0.10 3.60
#